data_AF-A0A357LIG3-F1
#
_entry.id   AF-A0A357LIG3-F1
#
_cell.length_a   1.000
_cell.length_b   1.000
_cell.length_c   1.000
_cell.angle_alpha   90.00
_cell.angle_beta   90.00
_cell.angle_gamma   90.00
#
_symmetry.space_group_name_H-M   'P 1'
#
loop_
_entity.id
_entity.type
_entity.pdbx_description
1 polymer ?
#
loop_
_entity_poly.entity_id
_entity_poly.type
_entity_poly.pdbx_seq_one_letter_code
_entity_poly.pdbx_strand_id
1 'polypeptide(L)'
;MTNGLTEYPHIEPIKLVAVDAALERIDPNCYVGLYSEIIRKELERALYDQLCDGEDALRDLWASELRKLNNFLKRLRAKPPTPERLRERIFELHEVTKHFLNARLKISGDHKIGLNELDLGSLRDLDELKKAIYHTRAVHREKPGGGHHHSLHDVANAVRRVYTQASGKRPTLTSDTSAERLPRQMNSYEELLLESIKVIKPHMTLNGARELDRAATGQRLKAPK
;
A
#
# COMPACT_ATOMS: atom_id res chain seq x y z
N MET A 1 12.96 22.02 25.51
CA MET A 1 13.56 20.68 25.69
C MET A 1 12.42 19.73 26.02
N THR A 2 11.93 19.01 25.02
CA THR A 2 10.94 17.94 25.16
C THR A 2 11.57 16.77 24.41
N ASN A 3 11.91 15.70 25.14
CA ASN A 3 12.56 14.51 24.60
C ASN A 3 11.61 13.83 23.60
N GLY A 4 11.69 14.22 22.32
CA GLY A 4 10.93 13.64 21.21
C GLY A 4 11.64 12.42 20.61
N LEU A 5 12.10 11.49 21.44
CA LEU A 5 12.56 10.20 20.96
C LEU A 5 11.33 9.30 20.87
N THR A 6 10.84 9.05 19.67
CA THR A 6 9.84 8.01 19.40
C THR A 6 10.37 6.71 20.00
N GLU A 7 9.75 6.22 21.07
CA GLU A 7 10.20 5.00 21.75
C GLU A 7 10.15 3.84 20.76
N TYR A 8 11.23 3.05 20.71
CA TYR A 8 11.30 1.90 19.82
C TYR A 8 10.20 0.91 20.22
N PRO A 9 9.28 0.57 19.30
CA PRO A 9 8.13 -0.25 19.63
C PRO A 9 8.59 -1.64 20.07
N HIS A 10 8.00 -2.13 21.15
CA HIS A 10 8.28 -3.44 21.69
C HIS A 10 7.07 -4.37 21.52
N ILE A 11 7.29 -5.51 20.87
CA ILE A 11 6.28 -6.56 20.73
C ILE A 11 6.49 -7.59 21.84
N GLU A 12 5.51 -7.72 22.72
CA GLU A 12 5.53 -8.73 23.77
C GLU A 12 5.58 -10.14 23.18
N PRO A 13 6.38 -11.07 23.75
CA PRO A 13 6.48 -12.45 23.27
C PRO A 13 5.12 -13.17 23.12
N ILE A 14 4.15 -12.85 23.99
CA ILE A 14 2.81 -13.44 23.95
C ILE A 14 2.07 -13.18 22.62
N LYS A 15 2.43 -12.11 21.88
CA LYS A 15 1.85 -11.82 20.57
C LYS A 15 2.38 -12.71 19.45
N LEU A 16 3.43 -13.50 19.71
CA LEU A 16 4.05 -14.40 18.73
C LEU A 16 3.55 -15.85 18.81
N VAL A 17 2.63 -16.18 19.73
CA VAL A 17 2.15 -17.58 19.92
C VAL A 17 1.66 -18.22 18.62
N ALA A 18 0.98 -17.46 17.75
CA ALA A 18 0.54 -17.95 16.45
C ALA A 18 1.69 -18.15 15.43
N VAL A 19 2.75 -17.34 15.53
CA VAL A 19 3.98 -17.46 14.74
C VAL A 19 4.77 -18.69 15.19
N ASP A 20 4.93 -18.88 16.49
CA ASP A 20 5.59 -20.05 17.08
C ASP A 20 4.91 -21.35 16.62
N ALA A 21 3.58 -21.41 16.75
CA ALA A 21 2.80 -22.55 16.29
C ALA A 21 2.90 -22.80 14.78
N ALA A 22 3.05 -21.75 13.96
CA ALA A 22 3.25 -21.88 12.52
C ALA A 22 4.66 -22.44 12.20
N LEU A 23 5.69 -22.04 12.94
CA LEU A 23 7.05 -22.56 12.81
C LEU A 23 7.14 -24.04 13.22
N GLU A 24 6.51 -24.42 14.33
CA GLU A 24 6.46 -25.82 14.78
C GLU A 24 5.79 -26.75 13.75
N ARG A 25 4.77 -26.25 13.03
CA ARG A 25 4.13 -26.99 11.94
C ARG A 25 5.00 -27.11 10.68
N ILE A 26 5.94 -26.19 10.48
CA ILE A 26 6.90 -26.27 9.37
C ILE A 26 7.93 -27.36 9.65
N ASP A 27 8.55 -27.32 10.83
CA ASP A 27 9.47 -28.33 11.33
C ASP A 27 9.47 -28.31 12.87
N PRO A 28 9.02 -29.40 13.53
CA PRO A 28 9.01 -29.49 14.99
C PRO A 28 10.37 -29.36 15.66
N ASN A 29 11.47 -29.57 14.93
CA ASN A 29 12.83 -29.48 15.45
C ASN A 29 13.53 -28.16 15.10
N CYS A 30 12.82 -27.21 14.48
CA CYS A 30 13.42 -25.94 14.11
C CYS A 30 13.67 -25.05 15.34
N TYR A 31 14.58 -24.09 15.20
CA TYR A 31 14.91 -23.14 16.27
C TYR A 31 13.81 -22.08 16.44
N VAL A 32 12.62 -22.48 16.90
CA VAL A 32 11.42 -21.62 17.00
C VAL A 32 11.73 -20.30 17.70
N GLY A 33 12.38 -20.34 18.88
CA GLY A 33 12.72 -19.13 19.62
C GLY A 33 13.63 -18.16 18.86
N LEU A 34 14.60 -18.66 18.09
CA LEU A 34 15.47 -17.84 17.25
C LEU A 34 14.70 -17.24 16.06
N TYR A 35 13.91 -18.06 15.40
CA TYR A 35 13.17 -17.66 14.20
C TYR A 35 12.04 -16.66 14.50
N SER A 36 11.32 -16.86 15.60
CA SER A 36 10.32 -15.90 16.08
C SER A 36 10.97 -14.59 16.51
N GLU A 37 12.15 -14.62 17.10
CA GLU A 37 12.90 -13.41 17.47
C GLU A 37 13.34 -12.60 16.23
N ILE A 38 13.80 -13.28 15.17
CA ILE A 38 14.14 -12.63 13.89
C ILE A 38 12.91 -11.94 13.30
N ILE A 39 11.76 -12.63 13.27
CA ILE A 39 10.51 -12.06 12.77
C ILE A 39 10.07 -10.88 13.64
N ARG A 40 10.12 -11.00 14.97
CA ARG A 40 9.77 -9.95 15.93
C ARG A 40 10.57 -8.68 15.70
N LYS A 41 11.90 -8.79 15.55
CA LYS A 41 12.78 -7.63 15.35
C LYS A 41 12.44 -6.85 14.08
N GLU A 42 12.10 -7.54 13.00
CA GLU A 42 11.70 -6.90 11.75
C GLU A 42 10.30 -6.28 11.85
N LEU A 43 9.39 -6.89 12.61
CA LEU A 43 8.07 -6.31 12.90
C LEU A 43 8.19 -5.04 13.76
N GLU A 44 9.03 -5.04 14.80
CA GLU A 44 9.32 -3.86 15.61
C GLU A 44 9.94 -2.75 14.76
N ARG A 45 10.92 -3.08 13.91
CA ARG A 45 11.50 -2.13 12.97
C ARG A 45 10.44 -1.56 12.02
N ALA A 46 9.58 -2.41 11.47
CA ALA A 46 8.53 -1.98 10.57
C ALA A 46 7.49 -1.08 11.25
N LEU A 47 7.19 -1.31 12.54
CA LEU A 47 6.38 -0.41 13.36
C LEU A 47 7.09 0.91 13.59
N TYR A 48 8.39 0.89 13.91
CA TYR A 48 9.18 2.11 14.11
C TYR A 48 9.17 2.98 12.84
N ASP A 49 9.50 2.38 11.69
CA ASP A 49 9.50 3.09 10.40
C ASP A 49 8.10 3.63 10.08
N GLN A 50 7.03 2.89 10.37
CA GLN A 50 5.66 3.36 10.17
C GLN A 50 5.25 4.49 11.13
N LEU A 51 5.81 4.53 12.34
CA LEU A 51 5.59 5.59 13.33
C LEU A 51 6.37 6.85 12.95
N CYS A 52 7.64 6.71 12.54
CA CYS A 52 8.47 7.78 12.02
C CYS A 52 7.88 8.38 10.73
N ASP A 53 7.47 7.55 9.78
CA ASP A 53 6.79 7.99 8.54
C ASP A 53 5.34 8.46 8.83
N GLY A 54 4.80 8.13 10.00
CA GLY A 54 3.52 8.62 10.52
C GLY A 54 3.60 10.05 11.07
N GLU A 55 4.79 10.51 11.45
CA GLU A 55 5.05 11.91 11.84
C GLU A 55 5.29 12.83 10.62
N ASP A 56 5.36 12.29 9.40
CA ASP A 56 5.51 13.06 8.16
C ASP A 56 4.17 13.66 7.68
N ALA A 57 4.00 14.97 7.92
CA ALA A 57 2.88 15.80 7.42
C ALA A 57 2.61 15.67 5.90
N LEU A 58 3.58 15.16 5.13
CA LEU A 58 3.48 14.91 3.69
C LEU A 58 2.56 13.74 3.34
N ARG A 59 2.45 12.71 4.20
CA ARG A 59 1.61 11.54 3.94
C ARG A 59 0.11 11.85 4.11
N ASP A 60 -0.22 12.57 5.17
CA ASP A 60 -1.58 13.10 5.39
C ASP A 60 -1.99 14.09 4.31
N LEU A 61 -1.06 14.93 3.87
CA LEU A 61 -1.24 15.81 2.72
C LEU A 61 -1.59 15.01 1.46
N TRP A 62 -0.84 13.95 1.13
CA TRP A 62 -1.10 13.12 -0.05
C TRP A 62 -2.42 12.34 0.02
N ALA A 63 -2.78 11.79 1.19
CA ALA A 63 -4.07 11.11 1.39
C ALA A 63 -5.26 12.09 1.31
N SER A 64 -5.10 13.32 1.81
CA SER A 64 -6.09 14.40 1.69
C SER A 64 -6.26 14.83 0.24
N GLU A 65 -5.16 15.06 -0.48
CA GLU A 65 -5.15 15.42 -1.89
C GLU A 65 -5.77 14.33 -2.78
N LEU A 66 -5.48 13.05 -2.50
CA LEU A 66 -6.12 11.93 -3.18
C LEU A 66 -7.65 11.92 -2.98
N ARG A 67 -8.13 12.19 -1.75
CA ARG A 67 -9.57 12.32 -1.47
C ARG A 67 -10.20 13.46 -2.27
N LYS A 68 -9.55 14.63 -2.34
CA LYS A 68 -10.01 15.76 -3.14
C LYS A 68 -10.10 15.39 -4.63
N LEU A 69 -9.06 14.78 -5.20
CA LEU A 69 -9.04 14.34 -6.61
C LEU A 69 -10.10 13.27 -6.91
N ASN A 70 -10.35 12.33 -5.99
CA ASN A 70 -11.41 11.32 -6.13
C ASN A 70 -12.80 11.97 -6.16
N ASN A 71 -13.06 12.90 -5.24
CA ASN A 71 -14.32 13.64 -5.18
C ASN A 71 -14.51 14.52 -6.43
N PHE A 72 -13.43 15.12 -6.91
CA PHE A 72 -13.44 15.92 -8.12
C PHE A 72 -13.85 15.07 -9.33
N LEU A 73 -13.19 13.92 -9.53
CA LEU A 73 -13.51 13.01 -10.64
C LEU A 73 -14.92 12.42 -10.54
N LYS A 74 -15.42 12.12 -9.34
CA LYS A 74 -16.81 11.69 -9.13
C LYS A 74 -17.81 12.74 -9.61
N ARG A 75 -17.58 14.02 -9.28
CA ARG A 75 -18.46 15.14 -9.69
C ARG A 75 -18.42 15.39 -11.19
N LEU A 76 -17.24 15.33 -11.80
CA LEU A 76 -17.08 15.47 -13.25
C LEU A 76 -17.78 14.36 -14.06
N ARG A 77 -17.97 13.16 -13.47
CA ARG A 77 -18.70 12.04 -14.10
C ARG A 77 -20.21 12.12 -13.95
N ALA A 78 -20.71 12.63 -12.82
CA ALA A 78 -22.14 12.67 -12.53
C ALA A 78 -22.84 13.86 -13.20
N LYS A 79 -22.56 15.07 -12.70
CA LYS A 79 -23.04 16.34 -13.26
C LYS A 79 -21.92 17.35 -13.05
N PRO A 80 -21.25 17.81 -14.13
CA PRO A 80 -20.16 18.77 -14.02
C PRO A 80 -20.63 20.01 -13.22
N PRO A 81 -19.89 20.42 -12.18
CA PRO A 81 -20.11 21.72 -11.52
C PRO A 81 -19.98 22.87 -12.52
N THR A 82 -20.47 24.06 -12.15
CA THR A 82 -20.24 25.27 -12.95
C THR A 82 -18.75 25.57 -13.08
N PRO A 83 -18.30 26.23 -14.15
CA PRO A 83 -16.90 26.61 -14.36
C PRO A 83 -16.25 27.28 -13.13
N GLU A 84 -16.98 28.13 -12.41
CA GLU A 84 -16.52 28.83 -11.21
C GLU A 84 -16.19 27.84 -10.08
N ARG A 85 -17.10 26.88 -9.83
CA ARG A 85 -16.90 25.82 -8.83
C ARG A 85 -15.78 24.85 -9.20
N LEU A 86 -15.51 24.70 -10.49
CA LEU A 86 -14.38 23.92 -10.97
C LEU A 86 -13.06 24.63 -10.69
N ARG A 87 -12.99 25.96 -10.91
CA ARG A 87 -11.81 26.78 -10.57
C ARG A 87 -11.51 26.77 -9.08
N GLU A 88 -12.53 26.95 -8.23
CA GLU A 88 -12.39 26.88 -6.77
C GLU A 88 -11.78 25.55 -6.33
N ARG A 89 -12.28 24.43 -6.88
CA ARG A 89 -11.77 23.09 -6.56
C ARG A 89 -10.34 22.86 -7.02
N ILE A 90 -9.95 23.42 -8.16
CA ILE A 90 -8.57 23.37 -8.63
C ILE A 90 -7.67 24.20 -7.69
N PHE A 91 -8.15 25.36 -7.23
CA PHE A 91 -7.42 26.23 -6.32
C PHE A 91 -7.22 25.61 -4.93
N GLU A 92 -8.18 24.85 -4.43
CA GLU A 92 -8.11 24.09 -3.17
C GLU A 92 -7.10 22.94 -3.18
N LEU A 93 -6.56 22.56 -4.34
CA LEU A 93 -5.50 21.55 -4.45
C LEU A 93 -4.17 22.12 -3.99
N HIS A 94 -3.35 21.26 -3.38
CA HIS A 94 -1.99 21.60 -2.99
C HIS A 94 -1.12 21.95 -4.21
N GLU A 95 -0.14 22.83 -4.03
CA GLU A 95 0.72 23.34 -5.11
C GLU A 95 1.39 22.22 -5.91
N VAL A 96 1.90 21.21 -5.22
CA VAL A 96 2.52 20.02 -5.84
C VAL A 96 1.52 19.23 -6.69
N THR A 97 0.28 19.07 -6.20
CA THR A 97 -0.79 18.39 -6.95
C THR A 97 -1.15 19.17 -8.21
N LYS A 98 -1.25 20.51 -8.11
CA LYS A 98 -1.48 21.41 -9.25
C LYS A 98 -0.34 21.31 -10.27
N HIS A 99 0.90 21.21 -9.81
CA HIS A 99 2.07 21.02 -10.68
C HIS A 99 1.97 19.73 -11.48
N PHE A 100 1.70 18.59 -10.83
CA PHE A 100 1.52 17.32 -11.54
C PHE A 100 0.33 17.36 -12.50
N LEU A 101 -0.80 17.95 -12.08
CA LEU A 101 -1.97 18.11 -12.93
C LEU A 101 -1.64 18.92 -14.19
N ASN A 102 -0.95 20.05 -14.05
CA ASN A 102 -0.52 20.90 -15.15
C ASN A 102 0.47 20.17 -16.08
N ALA A 103 1.43 19.44 -15.51
CA ALA A 103 2.36 18.62 -16.28
C ALA A 103 1.62 17.55 -17.10
N ARG A 104 0.60 16.90 -16.52
CA ARG A 104 -0.20 15.89 -17.22
C ARG A 104 -1.02 16.48 -18.35
N LEU A 105 -1.68 17.63 -18.15
CA LEU A 105 -2.41 18.33 -19.22
C LEU A 105 -1.51 18.67 -20.41
N LYS A 106 -0.28 19.15 -20.13
CA LYS A 106 0.72 19.45 -21.16
C LYS A 106 1.25 18.22 -21.89
N ILE A 107 1.14 17.03 -21.31
CA ILE A 107 1.63 15.76 -21.87
C ILE A 107 0.51 14.97 -22.56
N SER A 108 -0.73 15.01 -22.07
CA SER A 108 -1.81 14.09 -22.49
C SER A 108 -2.68 14.59 -23.63
N GLY A 109 -2.68 15.89 -23.93
CA GLY A 109 -3.57 16.47 -24.93
C GLY A 109 -2.95 16.58 -26.33
N ASP A 110 -3.79 16.48 -27.36
CA ASP A 110 -3.46 16.91 -28.74
C ASP A 110 -3.04 18.39 -28.80
N HIS A 111 -3.44 19.18 -27.80
CA HIS A 111 -3.11 20.58 -27.64
C HIS A 111 -2.49 20.70 -26.24
N LYS A 112 -1.22 21.12 -26.17
CA LYS A 112 -0.39 21.17 -24.95
C LYS A 112 -0.83 22.31 -24.01
N ILE A 113 -2.09 22.29 -23.61
CA ILE A 113 -2.78 23.36 -22.88
C ILE A 113 -2.44 23.23 -21.38
N GLY A 114 -2.10 24.36 -20.76
CA GLY A 114 -1.85 24.43 -19.32
C GLY A 114 -3.15 24.54 -18.50
N LEU A 115 -3.05 24.33 -17.20
CA LEU A 115 -4.18 24.43 -16.25
C LEU A 115 -4.90 25.80 -16.30
N ASN A 116 -4.16 26.88 -16.60
CA ASN A 116 -4.68 28.25 -16.70
C ASN A 116 -5.37 28.55 -18.04
N GLU A 117 -5.09 27.75 -19.06
CA GLU A 117 -5.57 27.92 -20.43
C GLU A 117 -6.80 27.04 -20.72
N LEU A 118 -7.23 26.26 -19.72
CA LEU A 118 -8.28 25.26 -19.84
C LEU A 118 -9.67 25.93 -19.83
N ASP A 119 -10.46 25.71 -20.88
CA ASP A 119 -11.84 26.17 -20.92
C ASP A 119 -12.75 25.18 -20.18
N LEU A 120 -13.08 25.52 -18.94
CA LEU A 120 -13.94 24.70 -18.08
C LEU A 120 -15.41 24.64 -18.55
N GLY A 121 -15.81 25.42 -19.55
CA GLY A 121 -17.10 25.30 -20.25
C GLY A 121 -17.07 24.33 -21.42
N SER A 122 -15.89 23.97 -21.92
CA SER A 122 -15.70 23.06 -23.06
C SER A 122 -15.76 21.59 -22.63
N LEU A 123 -16.64 20.80 -23.25
CA LEU A 123 -16.72 19.36 -23.00
C LEU A 123 -15.41 18.63 -23.32
N ARG A 124 -14.65 19.12 -24.32
CA ARG A 124 -13.36 18.55 -24.73
C ARG A 124 -12.30 18.76 -23.65
N ASP A 125 -12.19 19.98 -23.14
CA ASP A 125 -11.22 20.36 -22.11
C ASP A 125 -11.54 19.69 -20.78
N LEU A 126 -12.83 19.50 -20.48
CA LEU A 126 -13.29 18.72 -19.34
C LEU A 126 -12.91 17.24 -19.45
N ASP A 127 -12.86 16.67 -20.65
CA ASP A 127 -12.38 15.29 -20.86
C ASP A 127 -10.87 15.17 -20.64
N GLU A 128 -10.09 16.13 -21.15
CA GLU A 128 -8.65 16.22 -20.89
C GLU A 128 -8.35 16.43 -19.40
N LEU A 129 -9.12 17.28 -18.72
CA LEU A 129 -9.03 17.44 -17.27
C LEU A 129 -9.34 16.14 -16.51
N LYS A 130 -10.34 15.36 -16.94
CA LYS A 130 -10.64 14.05 -16.34
C LYS A 130 -9.47 13.08 -16.51
N LYS A 131 -8.85 13.02 -17.70
CA LYS A 131 -7.67 12.17 -17.97
C LYS A 131 -6.48 12.62 -17.12
N ALA A 132 -6.19 13.91 -17.08
CA ALA A 132 -5.11 14.45 -16.28
C ALA A 132 -5.31 14.17 -14.79
N ILE A 133 -6.51 14.39 -14.24
CA ILE A 133 -6.86 14.02 -12.85
C ILE A 133 -6.69 12.52 -12.63
N TYR A 134 -7.11 11.67 -13.56
CA TYR A 134 -6.94 10.22 -13.45
C TYR A 134 -5.46 9.82 -13.34
N HIS A 135 -4.58 10.44 -14.13
CA HIS A 135 -3.14 10.18 -14.09
C HIS A 135 -2.46 10.80 -12.86
N THR A 136 -2.83 12.01 -12.46
CA THR A 136 -2.31 12.66 -11.24
C THR A 136 -2.74 11.89 -9.98
N ARG A 137 -3.96 11.34 -9.97
CA ARG A 137 -4.38 10.41 -8.92
C ARG A 137 -3.45 9.22 -8.82
N ALA A 138 -2.86 8.71 -9.90
CA ALA A 138 -1.91 7.60 -9.83
C ALA A 138 -0.60 7.96 -9.10
N VAL A 139 -0.25 9.25 -9.03
CA VAL A 139 0.89 9.77 -8.27
C VAL A 139 0.56 9.83 -6.78
N HIS A 140 -0.65 10.27 -6.42
CA HIS A 140 -1.10 10.35 -5.02
C HIS A 140 -1.70 9.04 -4.48
N ARG A 141 -2.10 8.14 -5.38
CA ARG A 141 -2.38 6.76 -5.07
C ARG A 141 -1.02 6.09 -4.87
N GLU A 142 -0.64 5.92 -3.61
CA GLU A 142 -0.24 4.56 -3.22
C GLU A 142 -1.33 3.65 -3.82
N LYS A 143 -1.00 2.90 -4.88
CA LYS A 143 -1.96 2.29 -5.83
C LYS A 143 -3.19 1.71 -5.11
N PRO A 144 -4.44 1.92 -5.63
CA PRO A 144 -5.61 1.23 -5.10
C PRO A 144 -5.47 -0.24 -5.52
N GLY A 145 -5.04 -1.06 -4.55
CA GLY A 145 -4.50 -2.40 -4.75
C GLY A 145 -3.05 -2.50 -4.23
N GLY A 146 -2.90 -2.76 -2.94
CA GLY A 146 -1.67 -3.30 -2.33
C GLY A 146 -0.41 -2.43 -2.44
N GLY A 147 -0.34 -1.35 -1.65
CA GLY A 147 0.91 -0.70 -1.29
C GLY A 147 1.08 -0.83 0.22
N HIS A 148 1.61 -1.96 0.67
CA HIS A 148 2.03 -2.04 2.06
C HIS A 148 3.19 -1.06 2.27
N HIS A 149 3.35 -0.57 3.49
CA HIS A 149 4.52 0.22 3.85
C HIS A 149 5.78 -0.49 3.39
N HIS A 150 6.78 0.22 2.87
CA HIS A 150 7.99 -0.42 2.34
C HIS A 150 8.66 -1.31 3.41
N SER A 151 8.60 -0.91 4.68
CA SER A 151 9.10 -1.72 5.82
C SER A 151 8.40 -3.07 6.00
N LEU A 152 7.17 -3.24 5.50
CA LEU A 152 6.49 -4.54 5.49
C LEU A 152 7.05 -5.49 4.42
N HIS A 153 7.73 -4.96 3.39
CA HIS A 153 8.46 -5.80 2.45
C HIS A 153 9.66 -6.46 3.14
N ASP A 154 10.32 -5.76 4.06
CA ASP A 154 11.43 -6.30 4.83
C ASP A 154 10.96 -7.40 5.79
N VAL A 155 9.81 -7.21 6.44
CA VAL A 155 9.13 -8.27 7.20
C VAL A 155 8.85 -9.49 6.32
N ALA A 156 8.24 -9.29 5.15
CA ALA A 156 7.95 -10.40 4.24
C ALA A 156 9.23 -11.13 3.81
N ASN A 157 10.29 -10.39 3.48
CA ASN A 157 11.60 -10.96 3.13
C ASN A 157 12.24 -11.71 4.29
N ALA A 158 12.10 -11.24 5.53
CA ALA A 158 12.57 -11.94 6.71
C ALA A 158 11.82 -13.26 6.92
N VAL A 159 10.49 -13.25 6.80
CA VAL A 159 9.68 -14.47 6.86
C VAL A 159 10.09 -15.47 5.76
N ARG A 160 10.37 -15.01 4.52
CA ARG A 160 10.89 -15.87 3.45
C ARG A 160 12.22 -16.54 3.83
N ARG A 161 13.14 -15.78 4.41
CA ARG A 161 14.44 -16.30 4.86
C ARG A 161 14.25 -17.34 5.97
N VAL A 162 13.47 -17.02 6.98
CA VAL A 162 13.14 -17.92 8.09
C VAL A 162 12.49 -19.20 7.58
N TYR A 163 11.48 -19.08 6.71
CA TYR A 163 10.82 -20.25 6.11
C TYR A 163 11.82 -21.13 5.35
N THR A 164 12.70 -20.54 4.56
CA THR A 164 13.70 -21.28 3.77
C THR A 164 14.68 -22.01 4.69
N GLN A 165 15.10 -21.36 5.78
CA GLN A 165 16.01 -21.96 6.76
C GLN A 165 15.34 -23.08 7.58
N ALA A 166 14.10 -22.87 8.01
CA ALA A 166 13.35 -23.85 8.80
C ALA A 166 12.94 -25.08 7.97
N SER A 167 12.48 -24.88 6.73
CA SER A 167 11.91 -25.96 5.92
C SER A 167 12.87 -26.59 4.91
N GLY A 168 13.98 -25.91 4.59
CA GLY A 168 14.84 -26.24 3.44
C GLY A 168 14.17 -26.04 2.07
N LYS A 169 12.96 -25.47 2.03
CA LYS A 169 12.15 -25.32 0.80
C LYS A 169 12.05 -23.86 0.38
N ARG A 170 11.84 -23.66 -0.92
CA ARG A 170 11.56 -22.32 -1.48
C ARG A 170 10.15 -21.89 -1.09
N PRO A 171 9.94 -20.65 -0.59
CA PRO A 171 8.61 -20.12 -0.34
C PRO A 171 7.83 -19.97 -1.65
N THR A 172 6.60 -20.47 -1.65
CA THR A 172 5.67 -20.44 -2.79
C THR A 172 4.33 -19.87 -2.36
N LEU A 173 3.66 -19.16 -3.27
CA LEU A 173 2.28 -18.73 -3.07
C LEU A 173 1.36 -19.66 -3.84
N THR A 174 0.22 -20.01 -3.26
CA THR A 174 -0.82 -20.73 -4.01
C THR A 174 -1.53 -19.78 -4.98
N SER A 175 -1.84 -20.28 -6.17
CA SER A 175 -2.28 -19.49 -7.32
C SER A 175 -3.75 -19.07 -7.29
N ASP A 176 -4.60 -19.74 -6.51
CA ASP A 176 -6.05 -19.55 -6.55
C ASP A 176 -6.54 -18.44 -5.60
N THR A 177 -7.21 -17.46 -6.19
CA THR A 177 -7.83 -16.29 -5.54
C THR A 177 -9.35 -16.41 -5.39
N SER A 178 -9.94 -17.56 -5.68
CA SER A 178 -11.40 -17.76 -5.64
C SER A 178 -11.93 -17.84 -4.20
N ALA A 179 -12.96 -17.03 -3.92
CA ALA A 179 -13.54 -16.84 -2.58
C ALA A 179 -14.40 -18.01 -2.07
N GLU A 180 -14.50 -19.13 -2.81
CA GLU A 180 -15.46 -20.21 -2.56
C GLU A 180 -14.87 -21.49 -1.93
N ARG A 181 -13.59 -21.53 -1.55
CA ARG A 181 -12.98 -22.75 -0.99
C ARG A 181 -12.37 -22.52 0.40
N LEU A 182 -12.76 -23.43 1.30
CA LEU A 182 -12.45 -23.55 2.73
C LEU A 182 -10.95 -23.41 3.12
N PRO A 183 -10.63 -23.28 4.44
CA PRO A 183 -9.27 -23.02 4.99
C PRO A 183 -8.13 -24.02 4.66
N ARG A 184 -8.34 -24.98 3.75
CA ARG A 184 -7.44 -26.11 3.46
C ARG A 184 -6.43 -25.87 2.31
N GLN A 185 -6.32 -24.66 1.77
CA GLN A 185 -5.38 -24.36 0.68
C GLN A 185 -4.25 -23.37 1.03
N MET A 186 -4.12 -22.97 2.29
CA MET A 186 -2.97 -22.18 2.74
C MET A 186 -1.78 -23.13 2.96
N ASN A 187 -0.67 -22.89 2.26
CA ASN A 187 0.55 -23.65 2.53
C ASN A 187 1.25 -23.13 3.79
N SER A 188 2.22 -23.88 4.32
CA SER A 188 2.90 -23.53 5.57
C SER A 188 3.69 -22.21 5.50
N TYR A 189 4.16 -21.80 4.31
CA TYR A 189 4.77 -20.49 4.12
C TYR A 189 3.74 -19.36 4.24
N GLU A 190 2.61 -19.50 3.56
CA GLU A 190 1.53 -18.51 3.55
C GLU A 190 0.93 -18.34 4.95
N GLU A 191 0.85 -19.42 5.72
CA GLU A 191 0.46 -19.40 7.12
C GLU A 191 1.44 -18.59 7.97
N LEU A 192 2.73 -18.92 7.90
CA LEU A 192 3.77 -18.21 8.64
C LEU A 192 3.77 -16.71 8.29
N LEU A 193 3.64 -16.38 7.01
CA LEU A 193 3.55 -15.01 6.54
C LEU A 193 2.33 -14.28 7.12
N LEU A 194 1.15 -14.89 7.02
CA LEU A 194 -0.09 -14.29 7.50
C LEU A 194 -0.06 -14.05 9.01
N GLU A 195 0.32 -15.06 9.79
CA GLU A 195 0.37 -14.96 11.25
C GLU A 195 1.43 -13.96 11.71
N SER A 196 2.59 -13.89 11.04
CA SER A 196 3.61 -12.88 11.31
C SER A 196 3.10 -11.46 11.11
N ILE A 197 2.42 -11.18 10.00
CA ILE A 197 1.92 -9.83 9.71
C ILE A 197 0.77 -9.45 10.65
N LYS A 198 -0.08 -10.41 11.05
CA LYS A 198 -1.20 -10.17 11.97
C LYS A 198 -0.78 -9.64 13.33
N VAL A 199 0.46 -9.91 13.76
CA VAL A 199 1.03 -9.36 15.00
C VAL A 199 0.91 -7.83 15.05
N ILE A 200 1.10 -7.16 13.91
CA ILE A 200 1.04 -5.69 13.80
C ILE A 200 -0.12 -5.19 12.95
N LYS A 201 -0.75 -6.06 12.14
CA LYS A 201 -1.96 -5.78 11.34
C LYS A 201 -3.00 -6.87 11.54
N PRO A 202 -3.76 -6.87 12.67
CA PRO A 202 -4.66 -7.97 13.05
C PRO A 202 -5.72 -8.34 12.01
N HIS A 203 -6.12 -7.38 11.17
CA HIS A 203 -7.12 -7.56 10.12
C HIS A 203 -6.54 -7.96 8.75
N MET A 204 -5.26 -8.35 8.69
CA MET A 204 -4.65 -8.81 7.44
C MET A 204 -5.36 -10.06 6.92
N THR A 205 -5.75 -10.03 5.65
CA THR A 205 -6.33 -11.19 4.96
C THR A 205 -5.24 -12.01 4.28
N LEU A 206 -5.49 -13.30 4.03
CA LEU A 206 -4.57 -14.17 3.29
C LEU A 206 -4.21 -13.58 1.91
N ASN A 207 -5.20 -13.08 1.16
CA ASN A 207 -4.95 -12.42 -0.12
C ASN A 207 -4.12 -11.14 0.04
N GLY A 208 -4.34 -10.38 1.13
CA GLY A 208 -3.52 -9.21 1.46
C GLY A 208 -2.06 -9.56 1.74
N ALA A 209 -1.80 -10.67 2.43
CA ALA A 209 -0.46 -11.21 2.69
C ALA A 209 0.21 -11.72 1.40
N ARG A 210 -0.52 -12.40 0.52
CA ARG A 210 -0.01 -12.81 -0.80
C ARG A 210 0.39 -11.62 -1.66
N GLU A 211 -0.44 -10.58 -1.70
CA GLU A 211 -0.10 -9.34 -2.43
C GLU A 211 1.10 -8.62 -1.82
N LEU A 212 1.29 -8.69 -0.48
CA LEU A 212 2.51 -8.21 0.17
C LEU A 212 3.74 -8.96 -0.33
N ASP A 213 3.72 -10.29 -0.30
CA ASP A 213 4.84 -11.10 -0.78
C ASP A 213 5.17 -10.84 -2.26
N ARG A 214 4.15 -10.72 -3.11
CA ARG A 214 4.32 -10.35 -4.53
C ARG A 214 4.93 -8.97 -4.69
N ALA A 215 4.51 -8.01 -3.86
CA ALA A 215 5.07 -6.65 -3.89
C ALA A 215 6.54 -6.63 -3.43
N ALA A 216 6.88 -7.38 -2.38
CA ALA A 216 8.24 -7.49 -1.84
C ALA A 216 9.21 -8.16 -2.81
N THR A 217 8.74 -9.13 -3.60
CA THR A 217 9.55 -9.89 -4.56
C THR A 217 9.54 -9.31 -5.98
N GLY A 218 8.79 -8.23 -6.22
CA GLY A 218 8.62 -7.64 -7.56
C GLY A 218 7.75 -8.46 -8.52
N GLN A 219 7.07 -9.51 -8.04
CA GLN A 219 6.25 -10.44 -8.81
C GLN A 219 4.75 -10.08 -8.83
N ARG A 220 4.42 -8.79 -9.02
CA ARG A 220 3.02 -8.34 -9.04
C ARG A 220 2.27 -8.97 -10.22
N LEU A 221 1.04 -9.45 -9.95
CA LEU A 221 0.15 -9.91 -11.02
C LEU A 221 -0.11 -8.74 -11.97
N LYS A 222 0.17 -8.94 -13.26
CA LYS A 222 -0.20 -7.97 -14.30
C LYS A 222 -1.73 -7.88 -14.30
N ALA A 223 -2.26 -6.66 -14.32
CA ALA A 223 -3.69 -6.46 -14.47
C ALA A 223 -4.17 -7.18 -15.75
N PRO A 224 -5.35 -7.81 -15.74
CA PRO A 224 -5.95 -8.32 -16.96
C PRO A 224 -6.09 -7.15 -17.95
N LYS A 225 -5.67 -7.40 -19.20
CA LYS A 225 -5.79 -6.45 -20.31
C LYS A 225 -7.25 -6.16 -20.62
#